data_AF-A0A9P6NPL6-F1
#
_entry.id   AF-A0A9P6NPL6-F1
#
_cell.length_a   1.000
_cell.length_b   1.000
_cell.length_c   1.000
_cell.angle_alpha   90.00
_cell.angle_beta   90.00
_cell.angle_gamma   90.00
#
_symmetry.space_group_name_H-M   'P 1'
#
loop_
_entity.id
_entity.type
_entity.pdbx_description
1 polymer ?
#
loop_
_entity_poly.entity_id
_entity_poly.type
_entity_poly.pdbx_seq_one_letter_code
_entity_poly.pdbx_strand_id
1 'polypeptide(L)'
;MGGRRQDPSGATYVQITSESDEVTESQIPVAKNGLTNSLVCFCQRAIWILAGSTLVGFALCTLWWDPISLKGAQEDRPTSQRTVSQPGPTMASSIPERCNPFNQRGYLHYNQTDYGDNTWRPYRKDCPPSNLFAQLKEDLLVNPNLVEDGPFKWLENRTVVLIGDSIDRWHLFDFCTMLSEAPGSTEDSQIFLPNPPAETFFIGADSPLSPPPWHFHPDDPLEPPEDWPAHEHELFRKRAPIWEAGKINANTTRPRVCRIPKYGFTAVNLFTWGLDPKEGGRLYANSSGYYPPAEYTSRVENVLVPLLTNLAEHFDSPNIVQPDLIEMSSGFWDLRQWSEEDFKAIGREPDSWSPLAFTDLDEKRLDWWTSRMMRAVKMVSNTFPEVDTPILWRSLHHTKRHFWVAFSRVFQIDELARYNLEVLKKEDPVLKERLRIDETGALMLGQEHHFRDVLHVAALPGAVLWADVILWELRRAVEKRGCRHYNAAS
;
A
#
# COMPACT_ATOMS: atom_id res chain seq x y z
N MET A 1 -12.50 -31.24 41.92
CA MET A 1 -13.58 -31.39 40.93
C MET A 1 -14.06 -30.00 40.54
N GLY A 2 -14.21 -29.72 39.24
CA GLY A 2 -14.79 -28.48 38.73
C GLY A 2 -13.87 -27.69 37.81
N GLY A 3 -13.61 -28.23 36.62
CA GLY A 3 -12.89 -27.52 35.56
C GLY A 3 -13.77 -26.45 34.89
N ARG A 4 -13.17 -25.30 34.58
CA ARG A 4 -13.68 -24.33 33.61
C ARG A 4 -12.81 -24.44 32.36
N ARG A 5 -13.38 -25.04 31.31
CA ARG A 5 -12.87 -24.96 29.94
C ARG A 5 -12.94 -23.49 29.50
N GLN A 6 -11.80 -22.92 29.10
CA GLN A 6 -11.78 -21.74 28.24
C GLN A 6 -12.03 -22.18 26.81
N ASP A 7 -12.85 -21.40 26.12
CA ASP A 7 -13.35 -21.64 24.77
C ASP A 7 -12.29 -21.22 23.73
N PRO A 8 -11.86 -22.10 22.81
CA PRO A 8 -10.90 -21.74 21.76
C PRO A 8 -11.63 -21.48 20.45
N SER A 9 -12.06 -20.24 20.19
CA SER A 9 -12.37 -19.77 18.83
C SER A 9 -12.53 -18.25 18.78
N GLY A 10 -11.43 -17.54 18.57
CA GLY A 10 -11.42 -16.08 18.37
C GLY A 10 -10.91 -15.63 16.99
N ALA A 11 -10.51 -16.56 16.13
CA ALA A 11 -10.12 -16.27 14.74
C ALA A 11 -11.21 -16.78 13.79
N THR A 12 -12.35 -16.10 13.79
CA THR A 12 -13.38 -16.33 12.78
C THR A 12 -12.91 -15.68 11.48
N TYR A 13 -12.37 -16.49 10.56
CA TYR A 13 -12.29 -16.09 9.15
C TYR A 13 -13.74 -15.90 8.68
N VAL A 14 -14.17 -14.65 8.55
CA VAL A 14 -15.41 -14.35 7.86
C VAL A 14 -15.12 -14.55 6.38
N GLN A 15 -15.54 -15.70 5.83
CA GLN A 15 -15.74 -15.83 4.40
C GLN A 15 -16.78 -14.78 4.01
N ILE A 16 -16.35 -13.78 3.25
CA ILE A 16 -17.26 -12.87 2.57
C ILE A 16 -17.87 -13.68 1.42
N THR A 17 -19.00 -14.33 1.68
CA THR A 17 -19.88 -14.77 0.61
C THR A 17 -20.41 -13.50 -0.05
N SER A 18 -19.94 -13.20 -1.25
CA SER A 18 -20.67 -12.30 -2.14
C SER A 18 -22.03 -12.97 -2.37
N GLU A 19 -23.11 -12.35 -1.88
CA GLU A 19 -24.46 -12.63 -2.38
C GLU A 19 -24.47 -12.22 -3.86
N SER A 20 -24.07 -13.14 -4.73
CA SER A 20 -24.53 -13.16 -6.11
C SER A 20 -25.90 -13.80 -6.08
N ASP A 21 -26.94 -13.02 -6.40
CA ASP A 21 -28.28 -13.55 -6.64
C ASP A 21 -28.20 -14.79 -7.53
N GLU A 22 -28.56 -15.95 -6.96
CA GLU A 22 -28.75 -17.20 -7.69
C GLU A 22 -29.90 -17.00 -8.68
N VAL A 23 -29.55 -16.65 -9.92
CA VAL A 23 -30.45 -16.81 -11.05
C VAL A 23 -30.65 -18.30 -11.26
N THR A 24 -31.84 -18.75 -10.91
CA THR A 24 -32.32 -20.11 -11.08
C THR A 24 -32.19 -20.49 -12.55
N GLU A 25 -31.35 -21.49 -12.83
CA GLU A 25 -31.09 -22.00 -14.18
C GLU A 25 -32.35 -22.69 -14.71
N SER A 26 -33.20 -21.94 -15.42
CA SER A 26 -34.34 -22.50 -16.13
C SER A 26 -33.85 -23.37 -17.29
N GLN A 27 -34.26 -24.65 -17.26
CA GLN A 27 -33.94 -25.65 -18.27
C GLN A 27 -34.43 -25.21 -19.65
N ILE A 28 -33.50 -24.90 -20.56
CA ILE A 28 -33.79 -24.73 -21.99
C ILE A 28 -33.65 -26.09 -22.68
N PRO A 29 -34.65 -26.56 -23.46
CA PRO A 29 -34.56 -27.82 -24.17
C PRO A 29 -33.54 -27.73 -25.32
N VAL A 30 -32.55 -28.63 -25.29
CA VAL A 30 -31.55 -28.78 -26.36
C VAL A 30 -32.24 -29.31 -27.63
N ALA A 31 -32.49 -28.42 -28.58
CA ALA A 31 -32.83 -28.77 -29.94
C ALA A 31 -31.58 -29.27 -30.67
N LYS A 32 -31.54 -30.59 -30.98
CA LYS A 32 -30.53 -31.19 -31.84
C LYS A 32 -30.76 -30.75 -33.29
N ASN A 33 -30.08 -29.69 -33.73
CA ASN A 33 -29.96 -29.36 -35.15
C ASN A 33 -28.59 -29.83 -35.66
N GLY A 34 -28.62 -30.85 -36.52
CA GLY A 34 -27.44 -31.36 -37.20
C GLY A 34 -26.90 -30.35 -38.20
N LEU A 35 -25.70 -29.83 -37.92
CA LEU A 35 -24.89 -29.19 -38.95
C LEU A 35 -24.32 -30.29 -39.87
N THR A 36 -24.54 -30.14 -41.17
CA THR A 36 -24.10 -31.09 -42.19
C THR A 36 -22.56 -31.04 -42.33
N ASN A 37 -21.94 -32.21 -42.52
CA ASN A 37 -20.49 -32.42 -42.67
C ASN A 37 -19.82 -31.52 -43.74
N SER A 38 -20.58 -30.86 -44.59
CA SER A 38 -20.08 -29.91 -45.59
C SER A 38 -19.55 -28.61 -44.98
N LEU A 39 -20.10 -28.14 -43.86
CA LEU A 39 -19.67 -26.87 -43.25
C LEU A 39 -18.34 -27.03 -42.49
N VAL A 40 -18.13 -28.19 -41.85
CA VAL A 40 -16.89 -28.53 -41.15
C VAL A 40 -15.71 -28.62 -42.12
N CYS A 41 -15.91 -29.25 -43.29
CA CYS A 41 -14.89 -29.30 -44.34
C CYS A 41 -14.55 -27.93 -44.94
N PHE A 42 -15.51 -27.00 -45.02
CA PHE A 42 -15.27 -25.65 -45.51
C PHE A 42 -14.45 -24.83 -44.50
N CYS A 43 -14.82 -24.84 -43.21
CA CYS A 43 -14.08 -24.14 -42.16
C CYS A 43 -12.65 -24.66 -42.02
N GLN A 44 -12.43 -25.97 -42.16
CA GLN A 44 -11.09 -26.54 -42.05
C GLN A 44 -10.18 -26.13 -43.23
N ARG A 45 -10.72 -26.03 -44.45
CA ARG A 45 -9.97 -25.50 -45.61
C ARG A 45 -9.65 -24.02 -45.48
N ALA A 46 -10.57 -23.21 -44.95
CA ALA A 46 -10.33 -21.79 -44.70
C ALA A 46 -9.20 -21.56 -43.67
N ILE A 47 -9.14 -22.39 -42.62
CA ILE A 47 -8.09 -22.35 -41.60
C ILE A 47 -6.71 -22.71 -42.20
N TRP A 48 -6.64 -23.72 -43.09
CA TRP A 48 -5.37 -24.07 -43.75
C TRP A 48 -4.87 -23.00 -44.73
N ILE A 49 -5.77 -22.29 -45.42
CA ILE A 49 -5.41 -21.17 -46.31
C ILE A 49 -4.88 -19.98 -45.50
N LEU A 50 -5.53 -19.64 -44.38
CA LEU A 50 -5.09 -18.57 -43.49
C LEU A 50 -3.72 -18.90 -42.85
N ALA A 51 -3.53 -20.12 -42.35
CA ALA A 51 -2.25 -20.56 -41.78
C ALA A 51 -1.12 -20.62 -42.82
N GLY A 52 -1.41 -20.98 -44.07
CA GLY A 52 -0.43 -20.95 -45.16
C GLY A 52 -0.02 -19.52 -45.54
N SER A 53 -0.97 -18.59 -45.53
CA SER A 53 -0.70 -17.18 -45.90
C SER A 53 0.17 -16.44 -44.88
N THR A 54 0.06 -16.74 -43.59
CA THR A 54 0.89 -16.12 -42.53
C THR A 54 2.34 -16.63 -42.55
N LEU A 55 2.55 -17.91 -42.88
CA LEU A 55 3.90 -18.49 -43.01
C LEU A 55 4.69 -17.88 -44.20
N VAL A 56 4.02 -17.63 -45.33
CA VAL A 56 4.64 -16.96 -46.48
C VAL A 56 4.95 -15.50 -46.16
N GLY A 57 4.06 -14.80 -45.46
CA GLY A 57 4.31 -13.43 -45.00
C GLY A 57 5.52 -13.32 -44.07
N PHE A 58 5.67 -14.26 -43.13
CA PHE A 58 6.81 -14.28 -42.20
C PHE A 58 8.15 -14.59 -42.90
N ALA A 59 8.14 -15.49 -43.88
CA ALA A 59 9.32 -15.79 -44.71
C ALA A 59 9.75 -14.59 -45.55
N LEU A 60 8.80 -13.79 -46.07
CA LEU A 60 9.12 -12.57 -46.82
C LEU A 60 9.65 -11.44 -45.93
N CYS A 61 9.14 -11.29 -44.70
CA CYS A 61 9.63 -10.28 -43.75
C CYS A 61 11.05 -10.58 -43.23
N THR A 62 11.43 -11.85 -43.12
CA THR A 62 12.79 -12.25 -42.68
C THR A 62 13.85 -12.13 -43.78
N LEU A 63 13.43 -12.12 -45.06
CA LEU A 63 14.32 -11.90 -46.21
C LEU A 63 14.55 -10.41 -46.54
N TRP A 64 13.85 -9.49 -45.88
CA TRP A 64 13.98 -8.04 -46.09
C TRP A 64 14.54 -7.27 -44.89
N TRP A 65 15.01 -7.98 -43.87
CA TRP A 65 15.64 -7.37 -42.70
C TRP A 65 17.17 -7.41 -42.83
N ASP A 66 17.75 -6.43 -43.52
CA ASP A 66 19.20 -6.20 -43.44
C ASP A 66 19.57 -5.64 -42.04
N PRO A 67 20.61 -6.17 -41.38
CA PRO A 67 21.03 -5.68 -40.07
C PRO A 67 21.74 -4.32 -40.20
N ILE A 68 21.19 -3.31 -39.52
CA ILE A 68 21.82 -2.00 -39.35
C ILE A 68 23.10 -2.18 -38.53
N SER A 69 24.23 -2.21 -39.24
CA SER A 69 25.58 -2.18 -38.70
C SER A 69 25.94 -0.74 -38.30
N LEU A 70 25.81 -0.39 -37.02
CA LEU A 70 26.41 0.84 -36.47
C LEU A 70 27.90 0.60 -36.21
N LYS A 71 28.72 0.95 -37.22
CA LYS A 71 30.16 1.16 -37.05
C LYS A 71 30.42 2.52 -36.38
N GLY A 72 31.37 2.51 -35.46
CA GLY A 72 31.68 3.60 -34.53
C GLY A 72 32.22 4.88 -35.17
N ALA A 73 32.15 5.94 -34.37
CA ALA A 73 32.92 7.16 -34.53
C ALA A 73 33.75 7.35 -33.26
N GLN A 74 35.04 7.11 -33.41
CA GLN A 74 36.11 7.47 -32.50
C GLN A 74 36.62 8.84 -32.97
N GLU A 75 36.59 9.86 -32.11
CA GLU A 75 37.34 11.09 -32.34
C GLU A 75 38.03 11.53 -31.03
N ASP A 76 39.36 11.42 -31.06
CA ASP A 76 40.29 11.97 -30.08
C ASP A 76 40.44 13.49 -30.29
N ARG A 77 40.55 14.28 -29.21
CA ARG A 77 41.77 15.07 -28.93
C ARG A 77 41.76 15.78 -27.56
N PRO A 78 42.96 16.08 -27.01
CA PRO A 78 43.17 16.46 -25.61
C PRO A 78 43.42 17.95 -25.42
N THR A 79 43.11 18.48 -24.23
CA THR A 79 43.79 19.69 -23.72
C THR A 79 43.98 19.61 -22.22
N SER A 80 45.24 19.53 -21.81
CA SER A 80 45.75 19.71 -20.45
C SER A 80 45.78 21.20 -20.11
N GLN A 81 45.20 21.60 -18.97
CA GLN A 81 45.64 22.78 -18.23
C GLN A 81 45.62 22.55 -16.71
N ARG A 82 46.67 23.08 -16.09
CA ARG A 82 47.11 22.97 -14.70
C ARG A 82 46.22 23.73 -13.70
N THR A 83 45.96 23.06 -12.60
CA THR A 83 46.01 23.49 -11.18
C THR A 83 45.79 24.96 -10.81
N VAL A 84 44.70 25.23 -10.09
CA VAL A 84 44.68 26.16 -8.95
C VAL A 84 43.93 25.48 -7.80
N SER A 85 44.68 25.10 -6.77
CA SER A 85 44.20 24.50 -5.53
C SER A 85 43.57 25.56 -4.63
N GLN A 86 42.24 25.50 -4.47
CA GLN A 86 41.53 26.13 -3.35
C GLN A 86 41.29 25.08 -2.25
N PRO A 87 41.43 25.44 -0.96
CA PRO A 87 41.12 24.53 0.13
C PRO A 87 39.60 24.32 0.17
N GLY A 88 39.17 23.13 -0.25
CA GLY A 88 37.77 22.75 -0.23
C GLY A 88 37.23 22.65 1.19
N PRO A 89 35.92 22.87 1.38
CA PRO A 89 35.26 22.64 2.67
C PRO A 89 35.40 21.18 3.05
N THR A 90 35.69 20.96 4.32
CA THR A 90 35.78 19.67 5.02
C THR A 90 34.74 18.68 4.48
N MET A 91 35.23 17.60 3.87
CA MET A 91 34.39 16.46 3.49
C MET A 91 33.73 15.91 4.75
N ALA A 92 32.44 16.17 4.90
CA ALA A 92 31.57 15.32 5.70
C ALA A 92 31.69 13.91 5.09
N SER A 93 32.37 13.01 5.81
CA SER A 93 32.50 11.61 5.45
C SER A 93 31.11 10.98 5.41
N SER A 94 30.49 10.99 4.23
CA SER A 94 29.26 10.23 3.99
C SER A 94 29.65 8.75 3.98
N ILE A 95 29.11 7.99 4.93
CA ILE A 95 29.16 6.53 4.88
C ILE A 95 28.55 6.12 3.54
N PRO A 96 29.22 5.30 2.72
CA PRO A 96 28.64 4.82 1.46
C PRO A 96 27.29 4.19 1.75
N GLU A 97 26.22 4.76 1.18
CA GLU A 97 24.88 4.21 1.34
C GLU A 97 24.89 2.78 0.82
N ARG A 98 24.59 1.82 1.70
CA ARG A 98 24.46 0.40 1.33
C ARG A 98 23.51 0.30 0.15
N CYS A 99 23.82 -0.56 -0.82
CA CYS A 99 22.96 -0.72 -1.99
C CYS A 99 21.51 -1.03 -1.54
N ASN A 100 20.56 -0.23 -2.02
CA ASN A 100 19.14 -0.49 -1.83
C ASN A 100 18.67 -1.52 -2.89
N PRO A 101 18.32 -2.75 -2.50
CA PRO A 101 17.89 -3.78 -3.43
C PRO A 101 16.58 -3.42 -4.15
N PHE A 102 15.68 -2.70 -3.48
CA PHE A 102 14.37 -2.32 -4.01
C PHE A 102 14.44 -1.29 -5.14
N ASN A 103 15.57 -0.56 -5.24
CA ASN A 103 15.85 0.33 -6.36
C ASN A 103 16.59 -0.36 -7.53
N GLN A 104 16.94 -1.64 -7.40
CA GLN A 104 17.60 -2.40 -8.46
C GLN A 104 16.60 -3.17 -9.30
N ARG A 105 16.93 -3.37 -10.58
CA ARG A 105 16.21 -4.30 -11.45
C ARG A 105 16.34 -5.73 -10.90
N GLY A 106 15.23 -6.44 -10.84
CA GLY A 106 15.12 -7.75 -10.23
C GLY A 106 13.77 -8.40 -10.54
N TYR A 107 13.40 -9.37 -9.72
CA TYR A 107 12.09 -10.02 -9.73
C TYR A 107 11.67 -10.36 -8.29
N LEU A 108 10.37 -10.42 -8.04
CA LEU A 108 9.84 -10.90 -6.76
C LEU A 108 9.81 -12.44 -6.78
N HIS A 109 10.50 -13.07 -5.83
CA HIS A 109 10.40 -14.51 -5.64
C HIS A 109 9.18 -14.85 -4.80
N TYR A 110 8.49 -15.93 -5.16
CA TYR A 110 7.37 -16.48 -4.40
C TYR A 110 7.73 -17.87 -3.89
N ASN A 111 7.48 -18.09 -2.59
CA ASN A 111 7.65 -19.37 -1.92
C ASN A 111 6.52 -19.57 -0.89
N GLN A 112 5.57 -20.44 -1.22
CA GLN A 112 4.40 -20.78 -0.38
C GLN A 112 4.79 -21.38 0.99
N THR A 113 5.94 -22.03 1.07
CA THR A 113 6.34 -22.86 2.23
C THR A 113 7.32 -22.17 3.17
N ASP A 114 8.01 -21.14 2.69
CA ASP A 114 8.95 -20.35 3.48
C ASP A 114 8.65 -18.87 3.27
N TYR A 115 8.01 -18.26 4.26
CA TYR A 115 7.68 -16.83 4.22
C TYR A 115 8.93 -15.98 4.03
N GLY A 116 10.05 -16.38 4.64
CA GLY A 116 11.31 -15.65 4.57
C GLY A 116 11.95 -15.65 3.19
N ASP A 117 11.49 -16.50 2.28
CA ASP A 117 11.95 -16.59 0.90
C ASP A 117 10.99 -15.92 -0.11
N ASN A 118 10.15 -14.98 0.34
CA ASN A 118 9.31 -14.16 -0.53
C ASN A 118 9.94 -12.77 -0.75
N THR A 119 11.12 -12.75 -1.37
CA THR A 119 12.01 -11.58 -1.38
C THR A 119 12.19 -10.99 -2.78
N TRP A 120 12.41 -9.67 -2.85
CA TRP A 120 12.87 -9.03 -4.09
C TRP A 120 14.31 -9.44 -4.38
N ARG A 121 14.56 -10.02 -5.55
CA ARG A 121 15.87 -10.54 -5.96
C ARG A 121 16.47 -9.68 -7.08
N PRO A 122 17.39 -8.75 -6.76
CA PRO A 122 18.12 -8.00 -7.77
C PRO A 122 18.95 -8.92 -8.67
N TYR A 123 19.05 -8.58 -9.96
CA TYR A 123 19.97 -9.28 -10.88
C TYR A 123 21.45 -8.99 -10.57
N ARG A 124 21.71 -7.86 -9.90
CA ARG A 124 23.03 -7.41 -9.51
C ARG A 124 23.54 -8.19 -8.29
N LYS A 125 24.61 -8.95 -8.48
CA LYS A 125 25.22 -9.77 -7.42
C LYS A 125 25.86 -8.94 -6.29
N ASP A 126 26.24 -7.70 -6.57
CA ASP A 126 26.79 -6.76 -5.59
C ASP A 126 25.71 -6.05 -4.75
N CYS A 127 24.43 -6.30 -5.03
CA CYS A 127 23.29 -5.80 -4.29
C CYS A 127 22.37 -6.96 -3.88
N PRO A 128 22.69 -7.68 -2.80
CA PRO A 128 21.92 -8.84 -2.40
C PRO A 128 20.49 -8.47 -1.96
N PRO A 129 19.54 -9.43 -2.01
CA PRO A 129 18.21 -9.27 -1.44
C PRO A 129 18.24 -8.81 0.03
N SER A 130 17.21 -8.08 0.45
CA SER A 130 16.94 -7.84 1.87
C SER A 130 16.10 -9.00 2.40
N ASN A 131 16.46 -9.51 3.59
CA ASN A 131 15.73 -10.57 4.31
C ASN A 131 15.50 -10.14 5.78
N LEU A 132 15.23 -8.85 6.01
CA LEU A 132 15.04 -8.28 7.34
C LEU A 132 13.80 -8.85 8.03
N PHE A 133 12.72 -9.08 7.29
CA PHE A 133 11.52 -9.71 7.81
C PHE A 133 11.80 -11.12 8.35
N ALA A 134 12.46 -11.95 7.54
CA ALA A 134 12.83 -13.31 7.93
C ALA A 134 13.74 -13.34 9.17
N GLN A 135 14.75 -12.47 9.19
CA GLN A 135 15.68 -12.32 10.32
C GLN A 135 14.97 -11.83 11.59
N LEU A 136 14.01 -10.91 11.47
CA LEU A 136 13.23 -10.42 12.61
C LEU A 136 12.35 -11.55 13.17
N LYS A 137 11.68 -12.31 12.30
CA LYS A 137 10.89 -13.47 12.71
C LYS A 137 11.75 -14.48 13.46
N GLU A 138 12.93 -14.81 12.93
CA GLU A 138 13.87 -15.72 13.59
C GLU A 138 14.32 -15.19 14.98
N ASP A 139 14.68 -13.92 15.09
CA ASP A 139 15.14 -13.34 16.36
C ASP A 139 14.04 -13.29 17.43
N LEU A 140 12.78 -13.10 17.03
CA LEU A 140 11.63 -13.19 17.94
C LEU A 140 11.36 -14.62 18.43
N LEU A 141 11.63 -15.62 17.59
CA LEU A 141 11.42 -17.03 17.92
C LEU A 141 12.55 -17.61 18.78
N VAL A 142 13.81 -17.29 18.45
CA VAL A 142 14.99 -17.90 19.08
C VAL A 142 15.42 -17.15 20.34
N ASN A 143 15.31 -15.81 20.33
CA ASN A 143 15.86 -14.95 21.38
C ASN A 143 14.77 -14.07 22.04
N PRO A 144 13.66 -14.61 22.55
CA PRO A 144 12.51 -13.80 22.98
C PRO A 144 12.82 -12.78 24.08
N ASN A 145 13.86 -13.01 24.89
CA ASN A 145 14.20 -12.20 26.06
C ASN A 145 15.52 -11.40 25.94
N LEU A 146 16.27 -11.55 24.84
CA LEU A 146 17.56 -10.88 24.67
C LEU A 146 17.39 -9.66 23.76
N VAL A 147 17.53 -8.48 24.35
CA VAL A 147 17.50 -7.19 23.65
C VAL A 147 18.92 -6.60 23.53
N GLU A 148 19.78 -6.85 24.54
CA GLU A 148 21.14 -6.29 24.59
C GLU A 148 22.02 -6.79 23.42
N ASP A 149 22.52 -5.83 22.64
CA ASP A 149 23.46 -5.99 21.51
C ASP A 149 23.02 -6.95 20.39
N GLY A 150 21.71 -7.16 20.24
CA GLY A 150 21.11 -7.94 19.16
C GLY A 150 21.09 -7.22 17.79
N PRO A 151 20.89 -7.96 16.68
CA PRO A 151 20.88 -7.42 15.31
C PRO A 151 19.76 -6.42 15.03
N PHE A 152 18.73 -6.37 15.90
CA PHE A 152 17.56 -5.49 15.80
C PHE A 152 17.54 -4.39 16.88
N LYS A 153 18.66 -4.08 17.53
CA LYS A 153 18.77 -2.96 18.49
C LYS A 153 18.27 -1.62 17.93
N TRP A 154 18.42 -1.40 16.62
CA TRP A 154 17.92 -0.21 15.92
C TRP A 154 16.38 -0.09 15.94
N LEU A 155 15.66 -1.20 16.16
CA LEU A 155 14.19 -1.26 16.23
C LEU A 155 13.65 -0.83 17.60
N GLU A 156 14.52 -0.65 18.61
CA GLU A 156 14.12 -0.26 19.96
C GLU A 156 13.38 1.08 20.02
N ASN A 157 12.20 1.04 20.63
CA ASN A 157 11.28 2.16 20.85
C ASN A 157 10.98 2.95 19.57
N ARG A 158 10.93 2.25 18.42
CA ARG A 158 10.63 2.84 17.13
C ARG A 158 9.16 2.84 16.80
N THR A 159 8.72 3.94 16.19
CA THR A 159 7.34 4.10 15.75
C THR A 159 7.24 4.28 14.23
N VAL A 160 6.37 3.51 13.59
CA VAL A 160 6.04 3.62 12.16
C VAL A 160 4.58 4.04 12.02
N VAL A 161 4.30 5.00 11.16
CA VAL A 161 2.94 5.45 10.85
C VAL A 161 2.64 5.18 9.38
N LEU A 162 1.51 4.53 9.11
CA LEU A 162 1.00 4.24 7.78
C LEU A 162 -0.29 5.03 7.57
N ILE A 163 -0.31 5.94 6.61
CA ILE A 163 -1.48 6.74 6.25
C ILE A 163 -1.90 6.31 4.85
N GLY A 164 -2.87 5.42 4.77
CA GLY A 164 -3.20 4.73 3.52
C GLY A 164 -4.56 4.08 3.61
N ASP A 165 -4.87 3.10 2.76
CA ASP A 165 -6.21 2.49 2.72
C ASP A 165 -6.20 1.05 3.28
N SER A 166 -7.12 0.22 2.79
CA SER A 166 -7.20 -1.18 3.21
C SER A 166 -5.97 -1.99 2.84
N ILE A 167 -5.17 -1.57 1.85
CA ILE A 167 -3.90 -2.22 1.48
C ILE A 167 -2.90 -2.11 2.61
N ASP A 168 -2.67 -0.90 3.10
CA ASP A 168 -1.72 -0.61 4.18
C ASP A 168 -2.18 -1.26 5.50
N ARG A 169 -3.50 -1.28 5.75
CA ARG A 169 -4.10 -2.03 6.86
C ARG A 169 -3.79 -3.53 6.80
N TRP A 170 -3.90 -4.12 5.61
CA TRP A 170 -3.65 -5.54 5.38
C TRP A 170 -2.16 -5.86 5.47
N HIS A 171 -1.28 -5.05 4.89
CA HIS A 171 0.17 -5.16 5.06
C HIS A 171 0.56 -5.19 6.55
N LEU A 172 0.06 -4.23 7.34
CA LEU A 172 0.32 -4.17 8.77
C LEU A 172 -0.22 -5.40 9.53
N PHE A 173 -1.44 -5.82 9.21
CA PHE A 173 -2.06 -7.00 9.81
C PHE A 173 -1.24 -8.26 9.54
N ASP A 174 -0.86 -8.47 8.28
CA ASP A 174 -0.11 -9.65 7.85
C ASP A 174 1.29 -9.67 8.44
N PHE A 175 1.99 -8.54 8.40
CA PHE A 175 3.30 -8.41 9.04
C PHE A 175 3.26 -8.87 10.50
N CYS A 176 2.31 -8.34 11.28
CA CYS A 176 2.19 -8.69 12.69
C CYS A 176 1.79 -10.16 12.90
N THR A 177 0.83 -10.64 12.09
CA THR A 177 0.30 -12.00 12.18
C THR A 177 1.39 -13.02 11.86
N MET A 178 2.13 -12.81 10.77
CA MET A 178 3.20 -13.71 10.32
C MET A 178 4.38 -13.77 11.28
N LEU A 179 4.70 -12.69 12.02
CA LEU A 179 5.71 -12.72 13.10
C LEU A 179 5.29 -13.61 14.27
N SER A 180 3.98 -13.85 14.42
CA SER A 180 3.38 -14.64 15.50
C SER A 180 3.06 -16.09 15.11
N GLU A 181 3.39 -16.47 13.88
CA GLU A 181 3.26 -17.82 13.36
C GLU A 181 4.51 -18.67 13.65
N ALA A 182 4.29 -19.92 14.07
CA ALA A 182 5.30 -20.91 14.38
C ALA A 182 6.06 -21.39 13.14
N PRO A 183 7.29 -21.93 13.29
CA PRO A 183 8.01 -22.60 12.21
C PRO A 183 7.17 -23.69 11.54
N GLY A 184 7.23 -23.76 10.21
CA GLY A 184 6.43 -24.69 9.40
C GLY A 184 5.03 -24.19 9.04
N SER A 185 4.64 -22.98 9.45
CA SER A 185 3.44 -22.32 8.94
C SER A 185 3.57 -22.08 7.44
N THR A 186 2.47 -22.27 6.72
CA THR A 186 2.36 -22.06 5.28
C THR A 186 1.14 -21.19 4.98
N GLU A 187 1.05 -20.66 3.76
CA GLU A 187 -0.10 -19.86 3.33
C GLU A 187 -1.45 -20.54 3.58
N ASP A 188 -1.52 -21.87 3.37
CA ASP A 188 -2.75 -22.65 3.54
C ASP A 188 -2.93 -23.23 4.95
N SER A 189 -1.89 -23.18 5.80
CA SER A 189 -1.90 -23.80 7.12
C SER A 189 -1.05 -22.98 8.09
N GLN A 190 -1.67 -21.96 8.66
CA GLN A 190 -1.05 -21.08 9.65
C GLN A 190 -1.07 -21.74 11.03
N ILE A 191 0.08 -21.80 11.69
CA ILE A 191 0.23 -22.36 13.03
C ILE A 191 0.56 -21.21 13.98
N PHE A 192 -0.36 -20.80 14.83
CA PHE A 192 -0.11 -19.71 15.77
C PHE A 192 0.63 -20.17 17.03
N LEU A 193 1.57 -19.36 17.49
CA LEU A 193 2.22 -19.59 18.78
C LEU A 193 1.25 -19.36 19.93
N PRO A 194 1.32 -20.16 21.02
CA PRO A 194 0.51 -19.92 22.21
C PRO A 194 0.76 -18.54 22.85
N ASN A 195 2.00 -18.05 22.76
CA ASN A 195 2.43 -16.75 23.25
C ASN A 195 3.04 -15.99 22.07
N PRO A 196 2.23 -15.25 21.30
CA PRO A 196 2.70 -14.55 20.11
C PRO A 196 3.66 -13.40 20.49
N PRO A 197 4.84 -13.27 19.84
CA PRO A 197 5.80 -12.19 20.10
C PRO A 197 5.36 -10.83 19.52
N ALA A 198 4.35 -10.81 18.65
CA ALA A 198 3.78 -9.60 18.08
C ALA A 198 2.26 -9.55 18.29
N GLU A 199 1.75 -8.36 18.59
CA GLU A 199 0.35 -8.11 18.93
C GLU A 199 -0.29 -7.22 17.86
N THR A 200 -1.42 -7.64 17.27
CA THR A 200 -2.21 -6.78 16.38
C THR A 200 -3.64 -6.64 16.85
N PHE A 201 -4.14 -5.41 16.85
CA PHE A 201 -5.51 -5.08 17.23
C PHE A 201 -6.00 -3.84 16.48
N PHE A 202 -7.31 -3.72 16.31
CA PHE A 202 -7.93 -2.49 15.83
C PHE A 202 -8.47 -1.68 17.01
N ILE A 203 -8.53 -0.37 16.85
CA ILE A 203 -9.08 0.53 17.86
C ILE A 203 -10.59 0.54 17.74
N GLY A 204 -11.30 -0.19 18.62
CA GLY A 204 -12.76 -0.23 18.69
C GLY A 204 -13.38 1.07 19.21
N ALA A 205 -14.66 1.31 18.94
CA ALA A 205 -15.35 2.55 19.35
C ALA A 205 -15.51 2.68 20.86
N ASP A 206 -15.56 1.54 21.55
CA ASP A 206 -15.57 1.40 22.99
C ASP A 206 -14.17 1.35 23.62
N SER A 207 -13.11 1.36 22.80
CA SER A 207 -11.74 1.35 23.30
C SER A 207 -11.42 2.68 23.99
N PRO A 208 -10.75 2.68 25.16
CA PRO A 208 -10.23 3.90 25.76
C PRO A 208 -9.16 4.58 24.91
N LEU A 209 -8.60 3.88 23.91
CA LEU A 209 -7.65 4.41 22.95
C LEU A 209 -8.32 5.11 21.77
N SER A 210 -9.64 4.96 21.61
CA SER A 210 -10.37 5.58 20.51
C SER A 210 -10.22 7.10 20.57
N PRO A 211 -9.82 7.74 19.47
CA PRO A 211 -9.93 9.19 19.35
C PRO A 211 -11.37 9.65 19.61
N PRO A 212 -11.56 10.91 20.04
CA PRO A 212 -12.88 11.51 20.12
C PRO A 212 -13.64 11.31 18.81
N PRO A 213 -14.95 11.02 18.86
CA PRO A 213 -15.76 11.01 17.65
C PRO A 213 -15.64 12.34 16.92
N TRP A 214 -15.55 12.28 15.59
CA TRP A 214 -15.46 13.47 14.78
C TRP A 214 -16.86 13.99 14.44
N HIS A 215 -17.07 15.27 14.70
CA HIS A 215 -18.32 15.96 14.47
C HIS A 215 -18.09 17.14 13.54
N PHE A 216 -19.03 17.37 12.62
CA PHE A 216 -18.98 18.53 11.74
C PHE A 216 -19.17 19.84 12.51
N HIS A 217 -20.06 19.83 13.51
CA HIS A 217 -20.26 20.96 14.40
C HIS A 217 -19.48 20.75 15.71
N PRO A 218 -18.67 21.74 16.15
CA PRO A 218 -17.80 21.58 17.32
C PRO A 218 -18.56 21.43 18.64
N ASP A 219 -19.77 22.00 18.74
CA ASP A 219 -20.56 22.03 19.97
C ASP A 219 -21.73 21.04 19.99
N ASP A 220 -22.16 20.52 18.82
CA ASP A 220 -23.24 19.54 18.73
C ASP A 220 -22.87 18.39 17.79
N PRO A 221 -22.60 17.18 18.32
CA PRO A 221 -22.20 16.03 17.53
C PRO A 221 -23.20 15.58 16.47
N LEU A 222 -24.48 15.92 16.66
CA LEU A 222 -25.58 15.51 15.81
C LEU A 222 -25.99 16.61 14.81
N GLU A 223 -25.31 17.74 14.83
CA GLU A 223 -25.56 18.86 13.94
C GLU A 223 -24.58 18.84 12.75
N PRO A 224 -25.08 18.73 11.50
CA PRO A 224 -24.27 18.92 10.30
C PRO A 224 -23.97 20.42 10.09
N PRO A 225 -23.05 20.80 9.17
CA PRO A 225 -22.81 22.20 8.82
C PRO A 225 -24.09 22.92 8.38
N GLU A 226 -24.28 24.17 8.82
CA GLU A 226 -25.50 24.95 8.55
C GLU A 226 -25.78 25.18 7.05
N ASP A 227 -24.73 25.15 6.22
CA ASP A 227 -24.81 25.36 4.78
C ASP A 227 -25.17 24.09 3.99
N TRP A 228 -25.35 22.96 4.66
CA TRP A 228 -25.77 21.72 4.00
C TRP A 228 -27.22 21.76 3.53
N PRO A 229 -27.56 21.10 2.41
CA PRO A 229 -28.95 20.93 1.99
C PRO A 229 -29.77 20.19 3.06
N ALA A 230 -31.02 20.60 3.28
CA ALA A 230 -31.89 20.01 4.33
C ALA A 230 -32.04 18.47 4.26
N HIS A 231 -31.99 17.88 3.06
CA HIS A 231 -32.04 16.43 2.88
C HIS A 231 -30.75 15.73 3.34
N GLU A 232 -29.61 16.42 3.32
CA GLU A 232 -28.35 15.93 3.88
C GLU A 232 -28.36 15.99 5.41
N HIS A 233 -29.03 16.97 6.01
CA HIS A 233 -29.21 17.02 7.46
C HIS A 233 -30.00 15.83 8.01
N GLU A 234 -31.02 15.38 7.28
CA GLU A 234 -31.79 14.19 7.67
C GLU A 234 -30.95 12.91 7.53
N LEU A 235 -30.16 12.81 6.45
CA LEU A 235 -29.26 11.68 6.23
C LEU A 235 -28.20 11.59 7.34
N PHE A 236 -27.55 12.71 7.68
CA PHE A 236 -26.54 12.78 8.73
C PHE A 236 -27.10 12.29 10.07
N ARG A 237 -28.25 12.82 10.52
CA ARG A 237 -28.91 12.40 11.77
C ARG A 237 -29.23 10.91 11.82
N LYS A 238 -29.54 10.28 10.68
CA LYS A 238 -29.78 8.83 10.59
C LYS A 238 -28.49 8.01 10.60
N ARG A 239 -27.39 8.55 10.08
CA ARG A 239 -26.14 7.81 9.85
C ARG A 239 -25.12 7.98 10.97
N ALA A 240 -25.00 9.17 11.56
CA ALA A 240 -24.02 9.45 12.63
C ALA A 240 -24.06 8.44 13.79
N PRO A 241 -25.23 8.04 14.34
CA PRO A 241 -25.27 7.04 15.40
C PRO A 241 -24.72 5.67 15.01
N ILE A 242 -24.82 5.30 13.71
CA ILE A 242 -24.29 4.04 13.18
C ILE A 242 -22.77 4.09 13.12
N TRP A 243 -22.21 5.22 12.70
CA TRP A 243 -20.76 5.43 12.63
C TRP A 243 -20.15 5.44 14.02
N GLU A 244 -20.74 6.18 14.95
CA GLU A 244 -20.29 6.28 16.35
C GLU A 244 -20.35 4.95 17.08
N ALA A 245 -21.41 4.17 16.87
CA ALA A 245 -21.52 2.86 17.50
C ALA A 245 -20.34 1.96 17.12
N GLY A 246 -19.80 2.10 15.91
CA GLY A 246 -18.68 1.30 15.43
C GLY A 246 -18.92 -0.20 15.61
N LYS A 247 -20.17 -0.67 15.48
CA LYS A 247 -20.54 -2.08 15.68
C LYS A 247 -20.67 -2.86 14.37
N ILE A 248 -20.76 -2.16 13.24
CA ILE A 248 -20.90 -2.77 11.91
C ILE A 248 -19.55 -2.67 11.19
N ASN A 249 -18.87 -3.80 10.96
CA ASN A 249 -17.61 -3.88 10.24
C ASN A 249 -16.54 -2.87 10.74
N ALA A 250 -16.50 -2.66 12.06
CA ALA A 250 -15.66 -1.67 12.73
C ALA A 250 -14.15 -1.82 12.45
N ASN A 251 -13.73 -3.07 12.22
CA ASN A 251 -12.34 -3.43 11.93
C ASN A 251 -11.86 -2.99 10.53
N THR A 252 -12.75 -2.44 9.69
CA THR A 252 -12.42 -2.07 8.31
C THR A 252 -11.74 -0.71 8.22
N THR A 253 -12.30 0.36 8.80
CA THR A 253 -11.77 1.72 8.58
C THR A 253 -11.35 2.46 9.85
N ARG A 254 -11.48 1.79 11.00
CA ARG A 254 -10.85 2.26 12.25
C ARG A 254 -9.36 1.91 12.25
N PRO A 255 -8.54 2.68 12.99
CA PRO A 255 -7.09 2.46 13.03
C PRO A 255 -6.71 1.06 13.50
N ARG A 256 -5.60 0.55 12.98
CA ARG A 256 -5.00 -0.73 13.41
C ARG A 256 -3.60 -0.49 13.94
N VAL A 257 -3.24 -1.22 14.99
CA VAL A 257 -1.93 -1.17 15.63
C VAL A 257 -1.28 -2.55 15.53
N CYS A 258 0.02 -2.58 15.26
CA CYS A 258 0.90 -3.72 15.50
C CYS A 258 1.96 -3.33 16.51
N ARG A 259 2.23 -4.18 17.49
CA ARG A 259 3.31 -3.98 18.46
C ARG A 259 4.22 -5.20 18.52
N ILE A 260 5.51 -4.96 18.73
CA ILE A 260 6.49 -5.99 19.05
C ILE A 260 7.08 -5.63 20.41
N PRO A 261 6.49 -6.12 21.52
CA PRO A 261 6.85 -5.70 22.87
C PRO A 261 8.33 -5.86 23.20
N LYS A 262 8.99 -6.90 22.66
CA LYS A 262 10.44 -7.14 22.83
C LYS A 262 11.28 -5.89 22.55
N TYR A 263 10.92 -5.10 21.54
CA TYR A 263 11.66 -3.88 21.17
C TYR A 263 10.91 -2.60 21.54
N GLY A 264 9.72 -2.67 22.15
CA GLY A 264 8.86 -1.48 22.28
C GLY A 264 8.45 -0.88 20.92
N PHE A 265 8.56 -1.64 19.83
CA PHE A 265 8.21 -1.19 18.48
C PHE A 265 6.70 -1.07 18.33
N THR A 266 6.25 0.01 17.69
CA THR A 266 4.83 0.26 17.41
C THR A 266 4.64 0.70 15.97
N ALA A 267 3.71 0.06 15.25
CA ALA A 267 3.28 0.49 13.93
C ALA A 267 1.78 0.77 13.93
N VAL A 268 1.39 1.93 13.41
CA VAL A 268 0.01 2.43 13.45
C VAL A 268 -0.47 2.71 12.03
N ASN A 269 -1.59 2.11 11.65
CA ASN A 269 -2.27 2.40 10.40
C ASN A 269 -3.48 3.31 10.63
N LEU A 270 -3.52 4.41 9.88
CA LEU A 270 -4.70 5.23 9.63
C LEU A 270 -5.26 4.89 8.25
N PHE A 271 -6.43 4.25 8.21
CA PHE A 271 -7.19 4.06 6.97
C PHE A 271 -7.62 5.42 6.40
N THR A 272 -7.67 5.60 5.09
CA THR A 272 -8.11 6.81 4.37
C THR A 272 -9.03 6.44 3.22
N TRP A 273 -9.89 7.37 2.82
CA TRP A 273 -10.93 7.18 1.79
C TRP A 273 -10.52 7.80 0.44
N GLY A 274 -9.22 7.97 0.20
CA GLY A 274 -8.70 8.87 -0.83
C GLY A 274 -8.28 10.21 -0.23
N LEU A 275 -7.87 11.15 -1.08
CA LEU A 275 -7.32 12.42 -0.62
C LEU A 275 -8.39 13.38 -0.06
N ASP A 276 -9.53 13.46 -0.72
CA ASP A 276 -10.63 14.33 -0.34
C ASP A 276 -11.92 13.83 -1.00
N PRO A 277 -12.59 12.85 -0.39
CA PRO A 277 -13.83 12.32 -0.93
C PRO A 277 -14.85 13.41 -1.19
N LYS A 278 -15.45 13.39 -2.38
CA LYS A 278 -16.43 14.41 -2.76
C LYS A 278 -17.60 14.42 -1.76
N GLU A 279 -18.12 15.62 -1.50
CA GLU A 279 -19.22 15.84 -0.56
C GLU A 279 -18.89 15.31 0.85
N GLY A 280 -17.65 15.54 1.31
CA GLY A 280 -17.22 15.24 2.69
C GLY A 280 -17.26 13.76 3.04
N GLY A 281 -17.18 12.86 2.06
CA GLY A 281 -17.28 11.41 2.28
C GLY A 281 -18.69 10.83 2.19
N ARG A 282 -19.70 11.62 1.76
CA ARG A 282 -21.07 11.14 1.61
C ARG A 282 -21.19 9.90 0.73
N LEU A 283 -20.37 9.78 -0.31
CA LEU A 283 -20.33 8.58 -1.15
C LEU A 283 -20.07 7.31 -0.32
N TYR A 284 -19.26 7.43 0.73
CA TYR A 284 -18.81 6.32 1.56
C TYR A 284 -19.60 6.15 2.86
N ALA A 285 -20.43 7.12 3.23
CA ALA A 285 -21.30 7.08 4.42
C ALA A 285 -22.20 5.85 4.52
N ASN A 286 -22.55 5.23 3.39
CA ASN A 286 -23.34 4.01 3.32
C ASN A 286 -22.50 2.72 3.37
N SER A 287 -21.17 2.83 3.32
CA SER A 287 -20.27 1.68 3.41
C SER A 287 -20.31 1.12 4.83
N SER A 288 -20.45 -0.19 4.95
CA SER A 288 -20.38 -0.87 6.24
C SER A 288 -19.00 -0.62 6.86
N GLY A 289 -18.96 0.00 8.03
CA GLY A 289 -17.72 0.35 8.72
C GLY A 289 -17.17 1.72 8.39
N TYR A 290 -17.96 2.64 7.81
CA TYR A 290 -17.55 4.05 7.66
C TYR A 290 -17.22 4.70 9.02
N TYR A 291 -15.99 5.21 9.14
CA TYR A 291 -15.51 5.97 10.29
C TYR A 291 -15.09 7.38 9.81
N PRO A 292 -15.80 8.46 10.20
CA PRO A 292 -15.48 9.82 9.79
C PRO A 292 -14.24 10.39 10.53
N PRO A 293 -13.63 11.48 10.04
CA PRO A 293 -13.93 12.19 8.78
C PRO A 293 -13.42 11.42 7.55
N ALA A 294 -13.83 11.81 6.34
CA ALA A 294 -13.37 11.17 5.12
C ALA A 294 -12.15 11.87 4.48
N GLU A 295 -12.03 13.19 4.64
CA GLU A 295 -10.91 13.98 4.12
C GLU A 295 -9.58 13.54 4.75
N TYR A 296 -8.56 13.35 3.92
CA TYR A 296 -7.27 12.78 4.33
C TYR A 296 -6.59 13.57 5.45
N THR A 297 -6.50 14.90 5.30
CA THR A 297 -5.85 15.78 6.28
C THR A 297 -6.63 15.84 7.59
N SER A 298 -7.97 15.94 7.51
CA SER A 298 -8.83 15.89 8.69
C SER A 298 -8.67 14.59 9.47
N ARG A 299 -8.43 13.45 8.82
CA ARG A 299 -8.16 12.17 9.50
C ARG A 299 -6.81 12.16 10.21
N VAL A 300 -5.78 12.77 9.63
CA VAL A 300 -4.48 12.91 10.30
C VAL A 300 -4.63 13.71 11.60
N GLU A 301 -5.29 14.86 11.54
CA GLU A 301 -5.51 15.75 12.70
C GLU A 301 -6.42 15.16 13.76
N ASN A 302 -7.56 14.59 13.35
CA ASN A 302 -8.63 14.25 14.29
C ASN A 302 -8.63 12.77 14.72
N VAL A 303 -7.90 11.91 14.01
CA VAL A 303 -7.83 10.48 14.32
C VAL A 303 -6.40 10.07 14.67
N LEU A 304 -5.45 10.27 13.75
CA LEU A 304 -4.09 9.75 13.95
C LEU A 304 -3.37 10.46 15.10
N VAL A 305 -3.33 11.80 15.12
CA VAL A 305 -2.62 12.54 16.16
C VAL A 305 -3.16 12.23 17.58
N PRO A 306 -4.48 12.28 17.85
CA PRO A 306 -5.01 11.89 19.16
C PRO A 306 -4.74 10.42 19.49
N LEU A 307 -4.80 9.52 18.50
CA LEU A 307 -4.49 8.11 18.72
C LEU A 307 -3.04 7.91 19.17
N LEU A 308 -2.07 8.58 18.53
CA LEU A 308 -0.66 8.47 18.90
C LEU A 308 -0.45 8.93 20.35
N THR A 309 -1.09 10.02 20.77
CA THR A 309 -1.08 10.49 22.16
C THR A 309 -1.66 9.45 23.11
N ASN A 310 -2.85 8.92 22.82
CA ASN A 310 -3.50 7.90 23.64
C ASN A 310 -2.64 6.63 23.78
N LEU A 311 -2.00 6.20 22.68
CA LEU A 311 -1.10 5.04 22.68
C LEU A 311 0.17 5.31 23.49
N ALA A 312 0.76 6.50 23.36
CA ALA A 312 1.93 6.90 24.11
C ALA A 312 1.68 6.88 25.62
N GLU A 313 0.53 7.40 26.06
CA GLU A 313 0.10 7.38 27.46
C GLU A 313 -0.20 5.97 27.95
N HIS A 314 -0.96 5.20 27.17
CA HIS A 314 -1.38 3.85 27.57
C HIS A 314 -0.21 2.87 27.73
N PHE A 315 0.82 3.01 26.90
CA PHE A 315 1.99 2.14 26.92
C PHE A 315 3.22 2.73 27.60
N ASP A 316 3.08 3.89 28.24
CA ASP A 316 4.20 4.63 28.85
C ASP A 316 5.40 4.78 27.90
N SER A 317 5.10 5.13 26.64
CA SER A 317 6.07 5.20 25.55
C SER A 317 5.95 6.54 24.81
N PRO A 318 6.62 7.60 25.29
CA PRO A 318 6.48 8.95 24.73
C PRO A 318 6.95 9.05 23.28
N ASN A 319 7.81 8.12 22.80
CA ASN A 319 8.30 8.13 21.43
C ASN A 319 7.21 7.80 20.39
N ILE A 320 6.05 7.27 20.79
CA ILE A 320 4.94 6.96 19.86
C ILE A 320 4.40 8.22 19.16
N VAL A 321 4.48 9.39 19.81
CA VAL A 321 4.05 10.67 19.21
C VAL A 321 5.04 11.24 18.19
N GLN A 322 6.24 10.65 18.08
CA GLN A 322 7.31 11.08 17.17
C GLN A 322 7.71 9.93 16.25
N PRO A 323 6.98 9.69 15.15
CA PRO A 323 7.27 8.59 14.23
C PRO A 323 8.70 8.66 13.69
N ASP A 324 9.37 7.51 13.62
CA ASP A 324 10.69 7.36 13.00
C ASP A 324 10.60 7.14 11.49
N LEU A 325 9.43 6.71 11.00
CA LEU A 325 9.12 6.49 9.59
C LEU A 325 7.63 6.72 9.34
N ILE A 326 7.30 7.43 8.27
CA ILE A 326 5.92 7.65 7.83
C ILE A 326 5.79 7.12 6.41
N GLU A 327 4.82 6.24 6.16
CA GLU A 327 4.40 5.83 4.82
C GLU A 327 3.03 6.44 4.52
N MET A 328 2.90 7.06 3.34
CA MET A 328 1.68 7.66 2.84
C MET A 328 1.26 6.98 1.55
N SER A 329 -0.04 6.79 1.34
CA SER A 329 -0.58 6.29 0.09
C SER A 329 -1.99 6.82 -0.17
N SER A 330 -2.33 7.01 -1.44
CA SER A 330 -3.69 7.39 -1.85
C SER A 330 -3.90 7.12 -3.33
N GLY A 331 -5.14 6.92 -3.75
CA GLY A 331 -5.50 6.72 -5.15
C GLY A 331 -6.61 5.70 -5.40
N PHE A 332 -6.63 4.54 -4.74
CA PHE A 332 -7.61 3.51 -5.07
C PHE A 332 -9.06 3.94 -4.79
N TRP A 333 -9.29 4.63 -3.68
CA TRP A 333 -10.61 5.18 -3.39
C TRP A 333 -10.96 6.38 -4.27
N ASP A 334 -10.00 7.23 -4.63
CA ASP A 334 -10.22 8.33 -5.60
C ASP A 334 -10.64 7.77 -6.97
N LEU A 335 -9.96 6.72 -7.44
CA LEU A 335 -10.27 6.01 -8.68
C LEU A 335 -11.63 5.32 -8.64
N ARG A 336 -11.98 4.71 -7.50
CA ARG A 336 -13.30 4.11 -7.30
C ARG A 336 -14.40 5.15 -7.47
N GLN A 337 -14.28 6.29 -6.79
CA GLN A 337 -15.25 7.37 -6.88
C GLN A 337 -15.41 7.83 -8.33
N TRP A 338 -14.31 8.13 -9.03
CA TRP A 338 -14.38 8.59 -10.41
C TRP A 338 -14.97 7.56 -11.37
N SER A 339 -14.68 6.29 -11.16
CA SER A 339 -15.25 5.22 -11.98
C SER A 339 -16.76 5.12 -11.77
N GLU A 340 -17.24 5.16 -10.53
CA GLU A 340 -18.68 5.18 -10.22
C GLU A 340 -19.37 6.45 -10.79
N GLU A 341 -18.71 7.60 -10.74
CA GLU A 341 -19.20 8.84 -11.36
C GLU A 341 -19.33 8.73 -12.88
N ASP A 342 -18.35 8.12 -13.56
CA ASP A 342 -18.34 7.97 -15.01
C ASP A 342 -19.50 7.09 -15.50
N PHE A 343 -19.72 5.95 -14.84
CA PHE A 343 -20.83 5.05 -15.15
C PHE A 343 -22.19 5.72 -14.90
N LYS A 344 -22.31 6.45 -13.78
CA LYS A 344 -23.51 7.22 -13.46
C LYS A 344 -23.79 8.30 -14.51
N ALA A 345 -22.77 8.98 -15.00
CA ALA A 345 -22.91 10.06 -15.98
C ALA A 345 -23.50 9.57 -17.32
N ILE A 346 -23.27 8.30 -17.68
CA ILE A 346 -23.82 7.70 -18.90
C ILE A 346 -25.07 6.84 -18.64
N GLY A 347 -25.58 6.82 -17.41
CA GLY A 347 -26.76 6.04 -17.03
C GLY A 347 -26.57 4.53 -17.18
N ARG A 348 -25.37 4.01 -16.92
CA ARG A 348 -25.07 2.57 -16.97
C ARG A 348 -24.60 2.07 -15.61
N GLU A 349 -24.88 0.81 -15.35
CA GLU A 349 -24.30 0.11 -14.20
C GLU A 349 -22.80 -0.11 -14.41
N PRO A 350 -21.99 -0.10 -13.33
CA PRO A 350 -20.57 -0.36 -13.42
C PRO A 350 -20.23 -1.76 -13.94
N ASP A 351 -19.27 -1.85 -14.85
CA ASP A 351 -18.87 -3.09 -15.51
C ASP A 351 -17.35 -3.12 -15.76
N SER A 352 -16.69 -4.17 -15.26
CA SER A 352 -15.25 -4.42 -15.43
C SER A 352 -14.83 -4.71 -16.87
N TRP A 353 -15.76 -5.00 -17.78
CA TRP A 353 -15.48 -5.23 -19.19
C TRP A 353 -15.73 -3.99 -20.06
N SER A 354 -16.45 -3.00 -19.54
CA SER A 354 -16.63 -1.73 -20.22
C SER A 354 -15.29 -1.01 -20.42
N PRO A 355 -15.01 -0.49 -21.62
CA PRO A 355 -13.80 0.30 -21.87
C PRO A 355 -13.80 1.62 -21.09
N LEU A 356 -14.97 2.09 -20.62
CA LEU A 356 -15.12 3.36 -19.91
C LEU A 356 -14.21 3.46 -18.69
N ALA A 357 -14.15 2.41 -17.87
CA ALA A 357 -13.31 2.41 -16.67
C ALA A 357 -11.81 2.48 -16.99
N PHE A 358 -11.41 2.10 -18.22
CA PHE A 358 -10.02 2.02 -18.66
C PHE A 358 -9.58 3.20 -19.51
N THR A 359 -10.46 4.16 -19.79
CA THR A 359 -10.07 5.41 -20.44
C THR A 359 -9.21 6.26 -19.53
N ASP A 360 -8.47 7.19 -20.13
CA ASP A 360 -7.65 8.14 -19.41
C ASP A 360 -8.46 9.04 -18.48
N LEU A 361 -7.81 9.46 -17.40
CA LEU A 361 -8.35 10.50 -16.53
C LEU A 361 -8.27 11.84 -17.25
N ASP A 362 -9.30 12.66 -17.08
CA ASP A 362 -9.27 14.02 -17.60
C ASP A 362 -8.31 14.92 -16.79
N GLU A 363 -7.85 16.00 -17.42
CA GLU A 363 -6.90 16.95 -16.83
C GLU A 363 -7.43 17.56 -15.53
N LYS A 364 -8.75 17.78 -15.42
CA LYS A 364 -9.38 18.31 -14.21
C LYS A 364 -9.22 17.36 -13.02
N ARG A 365 -9.34 16.05 -13.20
CA ARG A 365 -9.10 15.03 -12.15
C ARG A 365 -7.62 14.97 -11.77
N LEU A 366 -6.72 15.05 -12.74
CA LEU A 366 -5.27 15.07 -12.49
C LEU A 366 -4.84 16.32 -11.70
N ASP A 367 -5.34 17.50 -12.06
CA ASP A 367 -5.09 18.76 -11.35
C ASP A 367 -5.67 18.75 -9.94
N TRP A 368 -6.89 18.23 -9.81
CA TRP A 368 -7.58 18.07 -8.53
C TRP A 368 -6.77 17.18 -7.58
N TRP A 369 -6.27 16.05 -8.09
CA TRP A 369 -5.51 15.08 -7.31
C TRP A 369 -4.14 15.63 -6.93
N THR A 370 -3.45 16.27 -7.88
CA THR A 370 -2.15 16.93 -7.65
C THR A 370 -2.19 17.93 -6.52
N SER A 371 -3.16 18.84 -6.57
CA SER A 371 -3.32 19.89 -5.56
C SER A 371 -3.52 19.34 -4.15
N ARG A 372 -4.21 18.19 -4.04
CA ARG A 372 -4.54 17.56 -2.76
C ARG A 372 -3.44 16.65 -2.25
N MET A 373 -2.80 15.90 -3.12
CA MET A 373 -1.66 15.06 -2.78
C MET A 373 -0.52 15.92 -2.23
N MET A 374 -0.20 17.02 -2.92
CA MET A 374 0.81 17.97 -2.47
C MET A 374 0.45 18.64 -1.15
N ARG A 375 -0.83 18.97 -0.94
CA ARG A 375 -1.33 19.50 0.33
C ARG A 375 -1.19 18.49 1.46
N ALA A 376 -1.58 17.24 1.23
CA ALA A 376 -1.49 16.17 2.23
C ALA A 376 -0.05 15.92 2.65
N VAL A 377 0.90 15.85 1.70
CA VAL A 377 2.33 15.67 1.99
C VAL A 377 2.88 16.84 2.82
N LYS A 378 2.59 18.09 2.42
CA LYS A 378 3.00 19.28 3.18
C LYS A 378 2.41 19.29 4.59
N MET A 379 1.14 18.93 4.72
CA MET A 379 0.43 18.85 5.99
C MET A 379 1.06 17.81 6.92
N VAL A 380 1.27 16.57 6.44
CA VAL A 380 1.93 15.51 7.22
C VAL A 380 3.35 15.91 7.64
N SER A 381 4.12 16.53 6.75
CA SER A 381 5.46 17.04 7.08
C SER A 381 5.45 18.13 8.16
N ASN A 382 4.39 18.96 8.21
CA ASN A 382 4.23 19.98 9.24
C ASN A 382 3.74 19.39 10.57
N THR A 383 2.86 18.39 10.52
CA THR A 383 2.37 17.67 11.71
C THR A 383 3.50 16.91 12.41
N PHE A 384 4.41 16.32 11.65
CA PHE A 384 5.58 15.59 12.16
C PHE A 384 6.87 16.27 11.64
N PRO A 385 7.38 17.32 12.32
CA PRO A 385 8.40 18.22 11.79
C PRO A 385 9.84 17.67 11.86
N GLU A 386 10.06 16.47 12.39
CA GLU A 386 11.38 15.89 12.55
C GLU A 386 12.09 15.72 11.20
N VAL A 387 13.16 16.51 10.98
CA VAL A 387 13.89 16.61 9.70
C VAL A 387 14.47 15.26 9.26
N ASP A 388 14.79 14.38 10.21
CA ASP A 388 15.33 13.05 9.94
C ASP A 388 14.24 11.96 9.85
N THR A 389 12.94 12.29 9.92
CA THR A 389 11.84 11.35 9.69
C THR A 389 11.52 11.29 8.19
N PRO A 390 11.93 10.22 7.49
CA PRO A 390 11.52 10.02 6.10
C PRO A 390 10.00 9.89 5.99
N ILE A 391 9.49 10.45 4.89
CA ILE A 391 8.11 10.33 4.45
C ILE A 391 8.16 9.57 3.12
N LEU A 392 7.69 8.33 3.15
CA LEU A 392 7.57 7.49 1.97
C LEU A 392 6.21 7.74 1.34
N TRP A 393 6.17 7.85 0.01
CA TRP A 393 4.95 7.71 -0.75
C TRP A 393 4.93 6.33 -1.39
N ARG A 394 4.01 5.47 -0.96
CA ARG A 394 3.85 4.12 -1.51
C ARG A 394 3.26 4.20 -2.91
N SER A 395 3.99 3.63 -3.85
CA SER A 395 3.50 3.40 -5.21
C SER A 395 2.24 2.53 -5.19
N LEU A 396 1.33 2.79 -6.12
CA LEU A 396 0.17 1.94 -6.31
C LEU A 396 0.57 0.69 -7.10
N HIS A 397 0.14 -0.48 -6.66
CA HIS A 397 0.35 -1.71 -7.42
C HIS A 397 -0.64 -1.84 -8.56
N HIS A 398 -0.20 -2.53 -9.61
CA HIS A 398 -1.07 -2.94 -10.69
C HIS A 398 -2.16 -3.89 -10.16
N THR A 399 -3.41 -3.65 -10.55
CA THR A 399 -4.59 -4.37 -10.04
C THR A 399 -5.02 -5.48 -11.00
N LYS A 400 -5.83 -6.44 -10.51
CA LYS A 400 -6.60 -7.29 -11.44
C LYS A 400 -7.59 -6.39 -12.20
N ARG A 401 -8.01 -6.84 -13.37
CA ARG A 401 -9.01 -6.12 -14.17
C ARG A 401 -10.28 -5.90 -13.35
N HIS A 402 -10.55 -4.66 -12.96
CA HIS A 402 -11.76 -4.28 -12.23
C HIS A 402 -12.12 -2.82 -12.50
N PHE A 403 -13.42 -2.51 -12.61
CA PHE A 403 -13.86 -1.16 -12.97
C PHE A 403 -13.55 -0.11 -11.90
N TRP A 404 -13.60 -0.45 -10.61
CA TRP A 404 -13.28 0.50 -9.52
C TRP A 404 -11.86 1.05 -9.60
N VAL A 405 -10.91 0.22 -10.00
CA VAL A 405 -9.47 0.48 -9.88
C VAL A 405 -8.77 0.02 -11.14
N ALA A 406 -9.24 0.50 -12.28
CA ALA A 406 -8.69 0.13 -13.57
C ALA A 406 -7.19 0.42 -13.63
N PHE A 407 -6.39 -0.59 -13.96
CA PHE A 407 -4.93 -0.51 -13.94
C PHE A 407 -4.35 0.62 -14.81
N SER A 408 -5.04 1.03 -15.89
CA SER A 408 -4.62 2.16 -16.74
C SER A 408 -4.69 3.49 -16.00
N ARG A 409 -5.70 3.68 -15.15
CA ARG A 409 -5.84 4.86 -14.30
C ARG A 409 -4.97 4.80 -13.06
N VAL A 410 -4.75 3.60 -12.50
CA VAL A 410 -3.76 3.37 -11.43
C VAL A 410 -2.38 3.82 -11.89
N PHE A 411 -1.95 3.41 -13.08
CA PHE A 411 -0.68 3.81 -13.66
C PHE A 411 -0.58 5.34 -13.83
N GLN A 412 -1.63 6.01 -14.31
CA GLN A 412 -1.66 7.47 -14.45
C GLN A 412 -1.47 8.19 -13.10
N ILE A 413 -2.13 7.73 -12.04
CA ILE A 413 -2.00 8.32 -10.71
C ILE A 413 -0.64 8.01 -10.09
N ASP A 414 -0.08 6.82 -10.28
CA ASP A 414 1.26 6.48 -9.78
C ASP A 414 2.35 7.36 -10.42
N GLU A 415 2.34 7.51 -11.75
CA GLU A 415 3.29 8.36 -12.46
C GLU A 415 3.11 9.85 -12.09
N LEU A 416 1.86 10.29 -11.90
CA LEU A 416 1.57 11.64 -11.41
C LEU A 416 2.09 11.86 -9.98
N ALA A 417 1.97 10.86 -9.10
CA ALA A 417 2.53 10.92 -7.76
C ALA A 417 4.05 11.14 -7.81
N ARG A 418 4.76 10.34 -8.62
CA ARG A 418 6.21 10.46 -8.81
C ARG A 418 6.60 11.84 -9.30
N TYR A 419 5.89 12.36 -10.30
CA TYR A 419 6.09 13.72 -10.79
C TYR A 419 5.90 14.77 -9.68
N ASN A 420 4.80 14.68 -8.92
CA ASN A 420 4.48 15.63 -7.85
C ASN A 420 5.50 15.62 -6.72
N LEU A 421 6.05 14.46 -6.35
CA LEU A 421 7.13 14.39 -5.35
C LEU A 421 8.39 15.09 -5.85
N GLU A 422 8.76 14.94 -7.12
CA GLU A 422 9.91 15.64 -7.69
C GLU A 422 9.70 17.16 -7.73
N VAL A 423 8.47 17.63 -7.94
CA VAL A 423 8.11 19.05 -7.79
C VAL A 423 8.28 19.49 -6.33
N LEU A 424 7.69 18.75 -5.38
CA LEU A 424 7.79 19.07 -3.95
C LEU A 424 9.24 19.15 -3.46
N LYS A 425 10.09 18.19 -3.85
CA LYS A 425 11.52 18.18 -3.49
C LYS A 425 12.30 19.37 -4.06
N LYS A 426 11.87 19.92 -5.19
CA LYS A 426 12.49 21.12 -5.79
C LYS A 426 12.05 22.39 -5.08
N GLU A 427 10.78 22.45 -4.66
CA GLU A 427 10.18 23.63 -4.02
C GLU A 427 10.49 23.74 -2.53
N ASP A 428 10.64 22.60 -1.84
CA ASP A 428 10.77 22.56 -0.38
C ASP A 428 12.03 21.77 0.04
N PRO A 429 13.07 22.47 0.56
CA PRO A 429 14.31 21.86 1.02
C PRO A 429 14.14 20.87 2.18
N VAL A 430 13.13 21.04 3.03
CA VAL A 430 12.84 20.10 4.13
C VAL A 430 12.32 18.80 3.54
N LEU A 431 11.37 18.89 2.62
CA LEU A 431 10.82 17.73 1.93
C LEU A 431 11.85 17.04 1.03
N LYS A 432 12.79 17.78 0.45
CA LYS A 432 13.88 17.22 -0.39
C LYS A 432 14.63 16.07 0.28
N GLU A 433 14.93 16.22 1.57
CA GLU A 433 15.71 15.23 2.34
C GLU A 433 14.84 14.09 2.90
N ARG A 434 13.54 14.34 3.05
CA ARG A 434 12.58 13.45 3.72
C ARG A 434 11.79 12.58 2.74
N LEU A 435 11.41 13.12 1.58
CA LEU A 435 10.50 12.45 0.64
C LEU A 435 11.19 11.39 -0.19
N ARG A 436 10.57 10.21 -0.23
CA ARG A 436 11.02 9.07 -1.04
C ARG A 436 9.84 8.30 -1.58
N ILE A 437 10.05 7.56 -2.66
CA ILE A 437 9.06 6.59 -3.14
C ILE A 437 9.33 5.27 -2.43
N ASP A 438 8.26 4.66 -1.92
CA ASP A 438 8.22 3.24 -1.61
C ASP A 438 7.75 2.49 -2.86
N GLU A 439 8.64 1.69 -3.44
CA GLU A 439 8.42 0.96 -4.68
C GLU A 439 7.63 -0.35 -4.51
N THR A 440 7.19 -0.69 -3.30
CA THR A 440 6.47 -1.95 -3.00
C THR A 440 5.36 -2.23 -4.01
N GLY A 441 4.55 -1.22 -4.35
CA GLY A 441 3.46 -1.39 -5.31
C GLY A 441 3.96 -1.73 -6.73
N ALA A 442 4.95 -1.00 -7.23
CA ALA A 442 5.55 -1.24 -8.53
C ALA A 442 6.26 -2.62 -8.61
N LEU A 443 6.89 -3.04 -7.52
CA LEU A 443 7.60 -4.33 -7.41
C LEU A 443 6.65 -5.54 -7.41
N MET A 444 5.35 -5.34 -7.16
CA MET A 444 4.31 -6.37 -7.25
C MET A 444 3.80 -6.63 -8.69
N LEU A 445 4.28 -5.89 -9.70
CA LEU A 445 3.84 -6.09 -11.08
C LEU A 445 4.05 -7.54 -11.55
N GLY A 446 2.99 -8.15 -12.10
CA GLY A 446 3.00 -9.54 -12.56
C GLY A 446 2.65 -10.56 -11.46
N GLN A 447 2.37 -10.12 -10.24
CA GLN A 447 2.02 -10.96 -9.09
C GLN A 447 0.53 -10.89 -8.74
N GLU A 448 -0.31 -10.41 -9.66
CA GLU A 448 -1.74 -10.15 -9.40
C GLU A 448 -2.49 -11.45 -9.05
N HIS A 449 -2.02 -12.60 -9.52
CA HIS A 449 -2.59 -13.90 -9.16
C HIS A 449 -2.44 -14.26 -7.66
N HIS A 450 -1.53 -13.62 -6.94
CA HIS A 450 -1.37 -13.73 -5.49
C HIS A 450 -2.16 -12.66 -4.71
N PHE A 451 -3.18 -12.05 -5.32
CA PHE A 451 -4.07 -11.13 -4.60
C PHE A 451 -5.25 -11.89 -4.02
N ARG A 452 -5.64 -11.49 -2.81
CA ARG A 452 -6.81 -11.97 -2.06
C ARG A 452 -8.10 -11.78 -2.85
N ASP A 453 -8.20 -10.64 -3.52
CA ASP A 453 -9.31 -10.27 -4.37
C ASP A 453 -8.79 -9.52 -5.60
N VAL A 454 -9.58 -8.58 -6.13
CA VAL A 454 -9.24 -7.79 -7.33
C VAL A 454 -8.16 -6.74 -7.07
N LEU A 455 -7.92 -6.40 -5.80
CA LEU A 455 -7.09 -5.27 -5.39
C LEU A 455 -6.15 -5.62 -4.25
N HIS A 456 -6.58 -6.37 -3.23
CA HIS A 456 -5.79 -6.56 -2.02
C HIS A 456 -4.72 -7.63 -2.19
N VAL A 457 -3.46 -7.23 -2.01
CA VAL A 457 -2.32 -8.15 -2.04
C VAL A 457 -2.41 -9.14 -0.87
N ALA A 458 -2.09 -10.41 -1.09
CA ALA A 458 -2.03 -11.40 -0.02
C ALA A 458 -0.76 -11.26 0.82
N ALA A 459 -0.69 -12.00 1.92
CA ALA A 459 0.46 -12.01 2.81
C ALA A 459 1.74 -12.44 2.05
N LEU A 460 1.62 -13.46 1.21
CA LEU A 460 2.69 -13.91 0.32
C LEU A 460 2.37 -13.56 -1.14
N PRO A 461 3.33 -13.03 -1.91
CA PRO A 461 4.61 -12.46 -1.45
C PRO A 461 4.46 -11.02 -0.89
N GLY A 462 3.27 -10.44 -0.94
CA GLY A 462 3.05 -8.99 -0.81
C GLY A 462 3.45 -8.38 0.52
N ALA A 463 2.89 -8.88 1.62
CA ALA A 463 3.17 -8.32 2.94
C ALA A 463 4.62 -8.57 3.39
N VAL A 464 5.25 -9.67 2.92
CA VAL A 464 6.68 -9.92 3.16
C VAL A 464 7.53 -8.88 2.45
N LEU A 465 7.27 -8.64 1.15
CA LEU A 465 7.96 -7.61 0.39
C LEU A 465 7.83 -6.23 1.05
N TRP A 466 6.61 -5.83 1.40
CA TRP A 466 6.35 -4.57 2.10
C TRP A 466 7.11 -4.50 3.43
N ALA A 467 7.05 -5.55 4.25
CA ALA A 467 7.74 -5.58 5.53
C ALA A 467 9.25 -5.42 5.38
N ASP A 468 9.84 -6.06 4.37
CA ASP A 468 11.26 -5.93 4.06
C ASP A 468 11.64 -4.51 3.62
N VAL A 469 10.80 -3.84 2.82
CA VAL A 469 10.99 -2.44 2.43
C VAL A 469 10.91 -1.53 3.65
N ILE A 470 9.86 -1.63 4.46
CA ILE A 470 9.65 -0.79 5.65
C ILE A 470 10.74 -0.98 6.70
N LEU A 471 11.15 -2.23 6.98
CA LEU A 471 12.25 -2.50 7.91
C LEU A 471 13.59 -1.97 7.38
N TRP A 472 13.83 -2.06 6.06
CA TRP A 472 15.03 -1.51 5.45
C TRP A 472 15.07 0.01 5.55
N GLU A 473 13.94 0.66 5.25
CA GLU A 473 13.78 2.11 5.30
C GLU A 473 13.92 2.65 6.73
N LEU A 474 13.31 1.97 7.70
CA LEU A 474 13.42 2.30 9.12
C LEU A 474 14.86 2.15 9.61
N ARG A 475 15.51 1.01 9.33
CA ARG A 475 16.92 0.80 9.71
C ARG A 475 17.80 1.89 9.13
N ARG A 476 17.64 2.21 7.84
CA ARG A 476 18.40 3.28 7.18
C ARG A 476 18.18 4.63 7.88
N ALA A 477 16.94 4.97 8.23
CA ALA A 477 16.62 6.22 8.90
C ALA A 477 17.29 6.31 10.27
N VAL A 478 17.18 5.25 11.08
CA VAL A 478 17.77 5.17 12.42
C VAL A 478 19.29 5.23 12.39
N GLU A 479 19.93 4.46 11.50
CA GLU A 479 21.39 4.47 11.34
C GLU A 479 21.89 5.85 10.89
N LYS A 480 21.18 6.52 9.97
CA LYS A 480 21.51 7.88 9.52
C LYS A 480 21.43 8.89 10.68
N ARG A 481 20.40 8.79 11.53
CA ARG A 481 20.25 9.64 12.74
C ARG A 481 21.38 9.44 13.74
N GLY A 482 21.70 8.18 14.04
CA GLY A 482 22.80 7.81 14.93
C GLY A 482 24.11 8.47 14.48
N CYS A 483 24.41 8.42 13.18
CA CYS A 483 25.60 9.06 12.62
C CYS A 483 25.60 10.60 12.74
N ARG A 484 24.42 11.26 12.65
CA ARG A 484 24.32 12.72 12.81
C ARG A 484 24.49 13.16 14.26
N HIS A 485 23.99 12.39 15.23
CA HIS A 485 24.11 12.72 16.66
C HIS A 485 25.56 12.67 17.16
N TYR A 486 26.39 11.75 16.64
CA TYR A 486 27.81 11.68 17.01
C TYR A 486 28.67 12.77 16.35
N ASN A 487 28.28 13.28 15.19
CA ASN A 487 29.02 14.33 14.49
C ASN A 487 28.66 15.76 14.94
N ALA A 488 27.56 15.94 15.69
CA ALA A 488 27.15 17.24 16.24
C ALA A 488 27.75 17.52 17.64
N ALA A 489 28.42 16.53 18.24
CA ALA A 489 29.02 16.60 19.58
C ALA A 489 30.56 16.71 19.58
N SER A 490 31.18 16.99 18.43
CA SER A 490 32.64 17.13 18.27
C SER A 490 33.08 18.55 17.96
#